data_AF-A0A4Q0Q9B3-F1
#
_entry.id   AF-A0A4Q0Q9B3-F1
#
_cell.length_a   1.000
_cell.length_b   1.000
_cell.length_c   1.000
_cell.angle_alpha   90.00
_cell.angle_beta   90.00
_cell.angle_gamma   90.00
#
_symmetry.space_group_name_H-M   'P 1'
#
loop_
_entity.id
_entity.type
_entity.pdbx_description
1 polymer ?
#
loop_
_entity_poly.entity_id
_entity_poly.type
_entity_poly.pdbx_seq_one_letter_code
_entity_poly.pdbx_strand_id
1 'polypeptide(L)' 'MQEFRAYIVDQSGHVTGRVDLICADEESARQRARQLVDGHAVELWQGNHKIERFDPPPRAQP' A
#
# COMPACT_ATOMS: atom_id res chain seq x y z
N MET A 1 -14.11 -11.06 7.38
CA MET A 1 -12.89 -10.22 7.32
C MET A 1 -11.99 -10.83 6.27
N GLN A 2 -11.46 -10.01 5.38
CA GLN A 2 -10.60 -10.38 4.25
C GLN A 2 -9.16 -9.99 4.57
N GLU A 3 -8.23 -10.82 4.09
CA GLU A 3 -6.79 -10.63 4.26
C GLU A 3 -6.25 -9.80 3.10
N PHE A 4 -5.75 -8.62 3.44
CA PHE A 4 -5.08 -7.72 2.54
C PHE A 4 -3.60 -7.60 2.93
N ARG A 5 -2.75 -7.27 1.97
CA ARG A 5 -1.32 -7.07 2.16
C ARG A 5 -0.94 -5.76 1.52
N ALA A 6 -0.47 -4.83 2.32
CA ALA A 6 0.12 -3.59 1.85
C ALA A 6 1.64 -3.78 1.75
N TYR A 7 2.18 -3.76 0.54
CA TYR A 7 3.62 -3.80 0.29
C TYR A 7 4.13 -2.38 0.14
N ILE A 8 5.11 -2.01 0.94
CA ILE A 8 5.77 -0.70 0.87
C ILE A 8 6.91 -0.84 -0.14
N VAL A 9 6.90 0.02 -1.13
CA VAL A 9 7.78 0.01 -2.29
C VAL A 9 8.55 1.33 -2.33
N ASP A 10 9.87 1.24 -2.34
CA ASP A 10 10.76 2.39 -2.52
C ASP A 10 10.65 2.98 -3.94
N GLN A 11 11.18 4.18 -4.14
CA GLN A 11 11.34 4.85 -5.44
C GLN A 11 12.05 3.98 -6.49
N SER A 12 12.89 3.05 -6.06
CA SER A 12 13.57 2.07 -6.94
C SER A 12 12.68 0.90 -7.37
N GLY A 13 11.43 0.84 -6.89
CA GLY A 13 10.53 -0.28 -7.15
C GLY A 13 10.76 -1.51 -6.25
N HIS A 14 11.60 -1.39 -5.22
CA HIS A 14 11.91 -2.51 -4.32
C HIS A 14 10.97 -2.52 -3.11
N VAL A 15 10.41 -3.68 -2.78
CA VAL A 15 9.59 -3.87 -1.58
C VAL A 15 10.49 -3.79 -0.34
N THR A 16 10.34 -2.72 0.44
CA THR A 16 11.06 -2.50 1.71
C THR A 16 10.28 -3.01 2.92
N GLY A 17 8.98 -3.22 2.77
CA GLY A 17 8.14 -3.70 3.87
C GLY A 17 6.84 -4.36 3.41
N ARG A 18 6.23 -5.13 4.30
CA ARG A 18 4.89 -5.70 4.14
C ARG A 18 4.10 -5.49 5.42
N VAL A 19 2.86 -5.04 5.27
CA VAL A 19 1.89 -4.89 6.35
C VAL A 19 0.68 -5.77 6.01
N ASP A 20 0.45 -6.80 6.82
CA ASP A 20 -0.75 -7.64 6.73
C ASP A 20 -1.93 -6.89 7.37
N LEU A 21 -2.97 -6.66 6.58
CA LEU A 21 -4.17 -5.87 6.91
C LEU A 21 -5.39 -6.80 6.91
N ILE A 22 -6.09 -6.89 8.03
CA ILE A 22 -7.37 -7.59 8.11
C ILE A 22 -8.49 -6.55 8.05
N CYS A 23 -9.23 -6.51 6.95
CA CYS A 23 -10.30 -5.52 6.74
C CYS A 23 -11.61 -6.21 6.31
N ALA A 24 -12.76 -5.58 6.55
CA ALA A 24 -14.03 -6.15 6.11
C ALA A 24 -14.13 -6.11 4.57
N ASP A 25 -13.75 -4.97 3.99
CA ASP A 25 -13.92 -4.64 2.57
C ASP A 25 -12.67 -3.95 2.01
N GLU A 26 -12.58 -3.92 0.69
CA GLU A 26 -11.49 -3.26 -0.02
C GLU A 26 -11.38 -1.77 0.34
N GLU A 27 -12.50 -1.08 0.55
CA GLU A 27 -12.51 0.35 0.87
C GLU A 27 -11.78 0.66 2.19
N SER A 28 -12.00 -0.17 3.20
CA SER A 28 -11.27 -0.10 4.47
C SER A 28 -9.78 -0.38 4.30
N ALA A 29 -9.45 -1.36 3.46
CA ALA A 29 -8.06 -1.70 3.16
C ALA A 29 -7.35 -0.58 2.39
N ARG A 30 -8.03 0.08 1.44
CA ARG A 30 -7.54 1.26 0.71
C ARG A 30 -7.28 2.43 1.65
N GLN A 31 -8.18 2.69 2.60
CA GLN A 31 -7.97 3.74 3.60
C GLN A 31 -6.76 3.47 4.52
N ARG A 32 -6.53 2.20 4.88
CA ARG A 32 -5.34 1.79 5.64
C ARG A 32 -4.08 1.93 4.81
N ALA A 33 -4.09 1.45 3.57
CA ALA A 33 -2.96 1.54 2.65
C ALA A 33 -2.57 3.01 2.37
N ARG A 34 -3.54 3.90 2.15
CA ARG A 34 -3.29 5.34 1.98
C ARG A 34 -2.56 5.96 3.17
N GLN A 35 -2.85 5.53 4.40
CA GLN A 35 -2.14 6.03 5.58
C GLN A 35 -0.71 5.50 5.70
N LEU A 36 -0.36 4.43 4.97
CA LEU A 36 1.01 3.90 4.91
C LEU A 36 1.87 4.59 3.85
N VAL A 37 1.27 5.40 2.98
CA VAL A 37 1.96 6.15 1.92
C VAL A 37 2.68 7.35 2.55
N ASP A 38 3.80 7.07 3.20
CA ASP A 38 4.65 8.06 3.86
C ASP A 38 5.96 8.20 3.06
N GLY A 39 5.88 8.95 1.95
CA GLY A 39 7.01 9.17 1.03
C GLY A 39 7.43 7.95 0.19
N HIS A 40 6.81 6.79 0.41
CA HIS A 40 7.02 5.55 -0.32
C HIS A 40 5.73 5.10 -1.00
N ALA A 41 5.84 4.37 -2.10
CA ALA A 41 4.68 3.79 -2.75
C ALA A 41 4.15 2.62 -1.93
N VAL A 42 2.84 2.41 -1.92
CA VAL A 42 2.21 1.30 -1.25
C VAL A 42 1.33 0.55 -2.22
N GLU A 43 1.58 -0.73 -2.40
CA GLU A 43 0.75 -1.60 -3.21
C GLU A 43 -0.16 -2.43 -2.31
N LEU A 44 -1.47 -2.28 -2.51
CA LEU A 44 -2.49 -3.07 -1.83
C LEU A 44 -2.82 -4.32 -2.64
N TRP A 45 -2.66 -5.47 -2.00
CA TRP A 45 -2.93 -6.79 -2.56
C TRP A 45 -3.93 -7.55 -1.71
N GLN A 46 -4.67 -8.45 -2.35
CA GLN A 46 -5.54 -9.41 -1.71
C GLN A 46 -5.22 -10.80 -2.27
N GLY A 47 -4.58 -11.64 -1.45
CA GLY A 47 -4.02 -12.90 -1.90
C GLY A 47 -3.04 -12.70 -3.05
N ASN A 48 -3.45 -13.04 -4.27
CA ASN A 48 -2.66 -12.97 -5.50
C ASN A 48 -3.13 -11.84 -6.44
N HIS A 49 -4.14 -11.07 -6.04
CA HIS A 49 -4.70 -9.98 -6.84
C HIS A 49 -4.21 -8.64 -6.29
N LYS A 50 -3.55 -7.85 -7.13
CA LYS A 50 -3.25 -6.45 -6.83
C LYS A 50 -4.53 -5.62 -6.98
N ILE A 51 -4.96 -5.00 -5.89
CA ILE A 51 -6.16 -4.16 -5.86
C ILE A 51 -5.83 -2.77 -6.38
N GLU A 52 -4.88 -2.10 -5.73
CA GLU A 52 -4.55 -0.72 -6.04
C GLU A 52 -3.11 -0.40 -5.64
N ARG A 53 -2.48 0.54 -6.34
CA ARG A 53 -1.18 1.09 -5.96
C ARG A 53 -1.37 2.56 -5.62
N PHE A 54 -0.85 2.94 -4.47
CA PHE A 54 -0.83 4.31 -3.99
C PHE A 54 0.60 4.84 -4.08
N ASP A 55 0.84 5.71 -5.03
CA ASP A 55 2.12 6.41 -5.12
C ASP A 55 2.10 7.64 -4.20
N PRO A 56 3.22 7.95 -3.52
CA PRO A 56 3.32 9.13 -2.71
C PRO A 56 3.24 10.37 -3.61
N PRO A 57 2.79 11.51 -3.07
CA PRO A 57 2.90 12.76 -3.81
C PRO A 57 4.36 12.95 -4.25
N PRO A 58 4.61 13.49 -5.45
CA PRO A 58 5.96 13.77 -5.90
C PRO A 58 6.60 14.64 -4.83
N ARG A 59 7.62 14.09 -4.15
CA ARG A 59 8.36 14.82 -3.14
C ARG A 59 8.89 16.06 -3.84
N ALA A 60 8.31 17.21 -3.52
CA ALA A 60 8.86 18.50 -3.92
C ALA A 60 10.24 18.56 -3.29
N GLN A 61 11.26 18.19 -4.07
CA GLN A 61 12.64 18.30 -3.64
C GLN A 61 12.90 19.81 -3.48
N PRO A 62 13.28 20.29 -2.28
CA PRO A 62 13.66 21.69 -2.10
C PRO A 62 14.94 22.02 -2.89
#